data_AF-A0A9E6AFA4-F1
#
_entry.id   AF-A0A9E6AFA4-F1
#
_cell.length_a   1.000
_cell.length_b   1.000
_cell.length_c   1.000
_cell.angle_alpha   90.00
_cell.angle_beta   90.00
_cell.angle_gamma   90.00
#
_symmetry.space_group_name_H-M   'P 1'
#
loop_
_entity.id
_entity.type
_entity.pdbx_description
1 polymer ?
#
loop_
_entity_poly.entity_id
_entity_poly.type
_entity_poly.pdbx_seq_one_letter_code
_entity_poly.pdbx_strand_id
1 'polypeptide(L)' 'MVPKTPMEIPDLVLDFIIPATNLAVRRLLHGLHLSLLSNGVAQPDVEHTELVLAEVLNNIVEHAYADR' A
#
# COMPACT_ATOMS: atom_id res chain seq x y z
N MET A 1 -12.75 -4.39 -40.79
CA MET A 1 -12.34 -4.72 -39.42
C MET A 1 -11.38 -3.64 -38.96
N VAL A 2 -11.74 -2.87 -37.93
CA VAL A 2 -10.80 -1.94 -37.28
C VAL A 2 -9.97 -2.78 -36.29
N PRO A 3 -8.62 -2.70 -36.29
CA PRO A 3 -7.83 -3.39 -35.28
C PRO A 3 -8.15 -2.76 -33.92
N LYS A 4 -8.63 -3.56 -32.97
CA LYS A 4 -8.70 -3.15 -31.57
C LYS A 4 -7.27 -3.15 -31.04
N THR A 5 -6.68 -1.98 -30.89
CA THR A 5 -5.44 -1.81 -30.12
C THR A 5 -5.66 -2.46 -28.74
N PRO A 6 -4.76 -3.33 -28.25
CA PRO A 6 -4.86 -3.81 -26.88
C PRO A 6 -4.86 -2.58 -25.97
N MET A 7 -5.91 -2.46 -25.15
CA MET A 7 -5.95 -1.45 -24.11
C MET A 7 -4.89 -1.84 -23.09
N GLU A 8 -3.75 -1.15 -23.08
CA GLU A 8 -2.76 -1.27 -22.01
C GLU A 8 -3.46 -0.88 -20.72
N ILE A 9 -3.65 -1.85 -19.82
CA ILE A 9 -4.08 -1.57 -18.46
C ILE A 9 -2.88 -0.85 -17.82
N PRO A 10 -2.99 0.43 -17.43
CA PRO A 10 -1.88 1.10 -16.77
C PRO A 10 -1.50 0.29 -15.52
N ASP A 11 -0.20 0.12 -15.30
CA ASP A 11 0.29 -0.54 -14.10
C ASP A 11 -0.38 0.11 -12.87
N LEU A 12 -0.93 -0.71 -11.98
CA LEU A 12 -1.51 -0.24 -10.74
C LEU A 12 -0.37 0.23 -9.83
N VAL A 13 -0.03 1.52 -9.90
CA VAL A 13 1.00 2.13 -9.08
C VAL A 13 0.37 2.69 -7.81
N LEU A 14 0.88 2.24 -6.66
CA LEU A 14 0.56 2.79 -5.34
C LEU A 14 1.78 3.60 -4.87
N ASP A 15 1.59 4.91 -4.69
CA ASP A 15 2.63 5.83 -4.22
C ASP A 15 2.12 6.64 -3.02
N PHE A 16 2.94 6.73 -1.97
CA PHE A 16 2.59 7.39 -0.71
C PHE A 16 3.81 8.07 -0.10
N ILE A 17 3.60 9.30 0.39
CA ILE A 17 4.59 10.03 1.19
C ILE A 17 3.95 10.29 2.56
N ILE A 18 4.61 9.80 3.62
CA ILE A 18 4.12 9.95 5.00
C ILE A 18 5.25 10.43 5.94
N PRO A 19 4.91 11.13 7.03
CA PRO A 19 5.86 11.34 8.13
C PRO A 19 6.33 10.00 8.70
N ALA A 20 7.61 9.88 9.05
CA ALA A 20 8.17 8.69 9.69
C ALA A 20 7.72 8.57 11.15
N THR A 21 6.43 8.28 11.37
CA THR A 21 5.81 8.12 12.69
C THR A 21 4.87 6.92 12.69
N ASN A 22 4.77 6.22 13.82
CA ASN A 22 3.88 5.06 13.96
C ASN A 22 2.40 5.39 13.66
N LEU A 23 1.96 6.60 13.99
CA LEU A 23 0.60 7.05 13.68
C LEU A 23 0.38 7.21 12.17
N ALA A 24 1.36 7.76 11.45
CA ALA A 24 1.26 7.94 10.00
C ALA A 24 1.28 6.61 9.26
N VAL A 25 2.08 5.64 9.72
CA VAL A 25 2.06 4.25 9.21
C VAL A 25 0.68 3.62 9.38
N ARG A 26 0.08 3.71 10.57
CA ARG A 26 -1.28 3.17 10.81
C ARG A 26 -2.34 3.80 9.91
N ARG A 27 -2.27 5.12 9.70
CA ARG A 27 -3.20 5.84 8.81
C ARG A 27 -3.05 5.41 7.36
N LEU A 28 -1.81 5.25 6.89
CA LEU A 28 -1.49 4.76 5.55
C LEU A 28 -2.06 3.35 5.34
N LEU A 29 -1.77 2.43 6.25
CA LEU A 29 -2.24 1.04 6.15
C LEU A 29 -3.76 0.95 6.13
N HIS A 30 -4.45 1.74 6.97
CA HIS A 30 -5.92 1.79 6.96
C HIS A 30 -6.47 2.29 5.61
N GLY A 31 -5.88 3.35 5.05
CA GLY A 31 -6.27 3.86 3.74
C GLY A 31 -6.04 2.84 2.63
N LEU A 32 -4.89 2.15 2.66
CA LEU A 32 -4.56 1.11 1.70
C LEU A 32 -5.52 -0.09 1.80
N HIS A 33 -5.84 -0.52 3.01
CA HIS A 33 -6.81 -1.60 3.26
C HIS A 33 -8.15 -1.32 2.58
N LEU A 34 -8.71 -0.13 2.82
CA LEU A 34 -9.98 0.29 2.21
C LEU A 34 -9.86 0.37 0.69
N SER A 35 -8.75 0.92 0.18
CA SER A 35 -8.49 1.03 -1.26
C SER A 35 -8.46 -0.34 -1.93
N LEU A 36 -7.71 -1.31 -1.39
CA LEU A 36 -7.59 -2.64 -1.98
C LEU A 36 -8.93 -3.40 -1.97
N LEU A 37 -9.67 -3.34 -0.86
CA LEU A 37 -11.01 -3.92 -0.81
C LEU A 37 -11.96 -3.29 -1.84
N SER A 38 -11.95 -1.95 -1.98
CA SER A 38 -12.79 -1.26 -2.97
C SER A 38 -12.43 -1.60 -4.42
N ASN A 39 -11.19 -2.04 -4.67
CA ASN A 39 -10.74 -2.53 -5.97
C ASN A 39 -10.95 -4.05 -6.16
N GLY A 40 -11.64 -4.71 -5.23
CA GLY A 40 -12.02 -6.12 -5.35
C GLY A 40 -10.95 -7.12 -4.95
N VAL A 41 -9.88 -6.68 -4.27
CA VAL A 41 -8.89 -7.59 -3.68
C VAL A 41 -9.55 -8.37 -2.55
N ALA A 42 -9.30 -9.68 -2.48
CA ALA A 42 -9.92 -10.53 -1.47
C ALA A 42 -9.42 -10.15 -0.07
N GLN A 43 -10.32 -10.18 0.92
CA GLN A 43 -10.01 -9.81 2.30
C GLN A 43 -8.74 -10.51 2.86
N PRO A 44 -8.53 -11.83 2.67
CA PRO A 44 -7.32 -12.49 3.16
C PRO A 44 -6.03 -11.92 2.55
N ASP A 45 -6.06 -11.51 1.28
CA ASP A 45 -4.91 -10.94 0.59
C ASP A 45 -4.63 -9.50 1.07
N VAL A 46 -5.69 -8.74 1.36
CA VAL A 46 -5.57 -7.40 1.97
C VAL A 46 -4.97 -7.49 3.38
N GLU A 47 -5.47 -8.41 4.20
CA GLU A 47 -4.96 -8.64 5.56
C GLU A 47 -3.49 -9.08 5.54
N HIS A 48 -3.12 -9.98 4.61
CA HIS A 48 -1.74 -10.40 4.45
C HIS A 48 -0.82 -9.24 4.00
N THR A 49 -1.28 -8.43 3.04
CA THR A 49 -0.55 -7.25 2.56
C THR A 49 -0.34 -6.24 3.68
N GLU A 50 -1.38 -5.98 4.49
CA GLU A 50 -1.30 -5.08 5.63
C GLU A 50 -0.27 -5.55 6.66
N LEU A 51 -0.20 -6.85 6.96
CA LEU A 51 0.80 -7.40 7.89
C LEU A 51 2.23 -7.18 7.39
N VAL A 52 2.51 -7.49 6.12
CA VAL A 52 3.85 -7.35 5.54
C VAL A 52 4.27 -5.87 5.50
N LEU A 53 3.37 -4.99 5.07
CA LEU A 53 3.66 -3.55 5.00
C LEU A 53 3.80 -2.93 6.39
N ALA A 54 3.00 -3.37 7.38
CA ALA A 54 3.14 -2.91 8.75
C ALA A 54 4.53 -3.22 9.31
N GLU A 55 5.01 -4.44 9.10
CA GLU A 55 6.34 -4.86 9.52
C GLU A 55 7.43 -4.01 8.86
N VAL A 56 7.40 -3.88 7.53
CA VAL A 56 8.41 -3.11 6.79
C VAL A 56 8.41 -1.64 7.19
N LEU A 57 7.24 -1.01 7.29
CA LEU A 57 7.13 0.41 7.59
C LEU A 57 7.48 0.73 9.04
N ASN A 58 7.05 -0.11 9.99
CA ASN A 58 7.44 0.05 11.40
C ASN A 58 8.96 -0.12 11.54
N ASN A 59 9.56 -1.13 10.89
CA ASN A 59 11.01 -1.30 10.90
C ASN A 59 11.76 -0.08 10.35
N ILE A 60 11.25 0.57 9.29
CA ILE A 60 11.84 1.82 8.77
C ILE A 60 11.72 2.94 9.81
N VAL A 61 10.54 3.16 10.38
CA VAL A 61 10.32 4.23 11.37
C VAL A 61 11.19 4.01 12.62
N GLU A 62 11.25 2.78 13.11
CA GLU A 62 11.94 2.41 14.35
C GLU A 62 13.46 2.25 14.19
N HIS A 63 13.97 1.93 13.01
CA HIS A 63 15.40 1.68 12.83
C HIS A 63 16.11 2.70 11.93
N ALA A 64 15.43 3.28 10.95
CA ALA A 64 16.05 4.28 10.07
C ALA A 64 15.92 5.71 10.62
N TYR A 65 14.94 5.96 11.51
CA TYR A 65 14.62 7.31 12.00
C TYR A 65 14.58 7.45 13.53
N ALA A 66 14.77 6.38 14.31
CA ALA A 66 14.72 6.46 15.77
C ALA A 66 15.95 7.11 16.43
N ASP A 67 17.08 7.22 15.72
CA ASP A 67 18.33 7.82 16.23
C ASP A 67 18.42 9.35 15.97
N ARG A 68 17.29 10.07 15.98
CA ARG A 68 17.26 11.54 15.81
C ARG A 68 16.62 12.28 16.98
#